data_AF-A0A8S3CU54-F1
#
_entry.id   AF-A0A8S3CU54-F1
#
_cell.length_a   1.000
_cell.length_b   1.000
_cell.length_c   1.000
_cell.angle_alpha   90.00
_cell.angle_beta   90.00
_cell.angle_gamma   90.00
#
_symmetry.space_group_name_H-M   'P 1'
#
loop_
_entity.id
_entity.type
_entity.pdbx_description
1 polymer ?
#
loop_
_entity_poly.entity_id
_entity_poly.type
_entity_poly.pdbx_seq_one_letter_code
_entity_poly.pdbx_strand_id
1 'polypeptide(L)' 'MAEAFVTLTSEIQAKSPSISFINSNKGKPLLVADDYTFKLNKTTT' A
#
# COMPACT_ATOMS: atom_id res chain seq x y z
N MET A 1 -40.41 -12.76 22.07
CA MET A 1 -38.96 -12.86 22.27
C MET A 1 -38.37 -13.10 20.89
N ALA A 2 -37.89 -12.06 20.22
CA ALA A 2 -37.27 -12.18 18.90
C ALA A 2 -35.76 -12.01 19.09
N GLU A 3 -35.00 -13.05 18.77
CA GLU A 3 -33.54 -13.05 18.84
C GLU A 3 -32.97 -12.34 17.61
N ALA A 4 -32.14 -11.32 17.82
CA ALA A 4 -31.46 -10.61 16.76
C ALA A 4 -30.19 -11.38 16.37
N PHE A 5 -30.18 -11.94 15.16
CA PHE A 5 -28.98 -12.53 14.56
C PHE A 5 -28.05 -11.40 14.10
N VAL A 6 -26.94 -11.19 14.80
CA VAL A 6 -25.91 -10.23 14.42
C VAL A 6 -25.09 -10.81 13.27
N THR A 7 -25.26 -10.26 12.07
CA THR A 7 -24.45 -10.59 10.89
C THR A 7 -23.02 -10.09 11.10
N LEU A 8 -22.08 -11.00 11.35
CA LEU A 8 -20.65 -10.72 11.23
C LEU A 8 -20.29 -10.56 9.73
N THR A 9 -20.48 -9.37 9.18
CA THR A 9 -19.75 -8.96 7.98
C THR A 9 -18.42 -8.40 8.46
N SER A 10 -17.47 -9.29 8.72
CA SER A 10 -16.06 -8.91 8.82
C SER A 10 -15.65 -8.37 7.46
N GLU A 11 -15.73 -7.05 7.30
CA GLU A 11 -15.17 -6.35 6.17
C GLU A 11 -13.69 -6.72 6.11
N ILE A 12 -13.31 -7.50 5.10
CA ILE A 12 -11.91 -7.66 4.73
C ILE A 12 -11.51 -6.30 4.16
N GLN A 13 -11.21 -5.36 5.05
CA GLN A 13 -10.75 -4.03 4.68
C GLN A 13 -9.39 -4.24 4.02
N ALA A 14 -9.38 -4.27 2.67
CA ALA A 14 -8.17 -4.36 1.89
C ALA A 14 -7.30 -3.17 2.27
N LYS A 15 -6.31 -3.41 3.13
CA LYS A 15 -5.35 -2.39 3.55
C LYS A 15 -4.62 -1.95 2.28
N SER A 16 -4.89 -0.73 1.83
CA SER A 16 -4.13 -0.16 0.73
C SER A 16 -2.68 0.01 1.17
N PRO A 17 -1.71 -0.28 0.28
CA PRO A 17 -0.32 -0.06 0.59
C PRO A 17 -0.09 1.42 0.89
N SER A 18 0.71 1.71 1.91
CA SER A 18 1.14 3.08 2.15
C SER A 18 2.16 3.48 1.09
N ILE A 19 1.93 4.58 0.37
CA ILE A 19 2.80 5.01 -0.74
C ILE A 19 3.47 6.32 -0.39
N SER A 20 4.79 6.40 -0.57
CA SER A 20 5.58 7.62 -0.35
C SER A 20 6.67 7.79 -1.41
N PHE A 21 6.91 9.04 -1.82
CA PHE A 21 8.01 9.39 -2.72
C PHE A 21 9.12 10.05 -1.91
N ILE A 22 10.34 9.53 -2.01
CA ILE A 22 11.52 10.08 -1.33
C ILE A 22 12.65 10.30 -2.32
N ASN A 23 13.63 11.11 -1.93
CA ASN A 23 14.87 11.26 -2.69
C ASN A 23 15.97 10.42 -2.03
N SER A 24 16.69 9.65 -2.84
CA SER A 24 17.93 9.00 -2.39
C SER A 24 19.00 10.04 -2.05
N ASN A 25 20.04 9.63 -1.32
CA ASN A 25 21.23 10.47 -1.05
C ASN A 25 21.93 11.00 -2.32
N LYS A 26 21.67 10.39 -3.48
CA LYS A 26 22.19 10.80 -4.79
C LYS A 26 21.18 11.64 -5.59
N GLY A 27 20.10 12.12 -4.96
CA GLY A 27 19.06 12.95 -5.58
C GLY A 27 18.11 12.21 -6.52
N LYS A 28 18.22 10.87 -6.65
CA LYS A 28 17.31 10.09 -7.50
C LYS A 28 15.98 9.82 -6.78
N PRO A 29 14.82 9.96 -7.44
CA PRO A 29 13.53 9.65 -6.86
C PRO A 29 13.40 8.15 -6.60
N LEU A 30 12.80 7.82 -5.46
CA LEU A 30 12.49 6.46 -5.01
C LEU A 30 11.02 6.39 -4.61
N LEU A 31 10.42 5.24 -4.84
CA LEU A 31 9.08 4.90 -4.37
C LEU A 31 9.22 3.99 -3.16
N VAL A 32 8.54 4.32 -2.06
CA VAL A 32 8.42 3.46 -0.88
C VAL A 32 6.98 2.97 -0.80
N ALA A 33 6.80 1.65 -0.74
CA ALA A 33 5.50 1.03 -0.50
C ALA A 33 5.63 -0.13 0.49
N ASP A 34 4.88 -0.06 1.61
CA ASP A 34 4.88 -1.06 2.69
C ASP A 34 6.29 -1.54 3.07
N ASP A 35 7.18 -0.59 3.35
CA ASP A 35 8.60 -0.80 3.71
C ASP A 35 9.51 -1.33 2.59
N TYR A 36 9.00 -1.56 1.39
CA TYR A 36 9.79 -1.85 0.20
C TYR A 36 10.18 -0.57 -0.53
N THR A 37 11.41 -0.54 -1.06
CA THR A 37 11.93 0.59 -1.85
C THR A 37 12.12 0.18 -3.31
N PHE A 38 11.49 0.91 -4.22
CA PHE A 38 11.54 0.69 -5.66
C PHE A 38 12.34 1.81 -6.34
N LYS A 39 13.19 1.40 -7.29
CA LYS A 39 13.94 2.30 -8.17
C LYS A 39 13.30 2.28 -9.55
N LEU A 40 13.09 3.46 -10.12
CA LEU A 40 12.65 3.57 -11.51
C LEU A 40 13.79 3.12 -12.43
N ASN A 41 13.61 1.97 -13.10
CA ASN A 41 14.48 1.52 -14.18
C ASN A 41 13.76 1.80 -15.50
N LYS A 42 14.28 2.75 -16.28
CA LYS A 42 13.75 3.01 -17.62
C LYS A 42 14.31 1.96 -18.57
N THR A 43 13.47 1.05 -19.05
CA THR A 43 13.79 0.24 -20.23
C THR A 43 13.48 1.08 -21.45
N THR A 44 14.50 1.45 -22.21
CA THR A 44 14.30 2.10 -23.52
C THR A 44 14.05 0.98 -24.52
N THR A 45 12.84 0.91 -25.07
CA THR A 45 12.52 0.08 -26.24
C THR A 45 12.73 0.90 -27.51
#